data_AF-A0A7J8UVR6-F1
#
_entry.id   AF-A0A7J8UVR6-F1
#
_cell.length_a   1.000
_cell.length_b   1.000
_cell.length_c   1.000
_cell.angle_alpha   90.00
_cell.angle_beta   90.00
_cell.angle_gamma   90.00
#
_symmetry.space_group_name_H-M   'P 1'
#
loop_
_entity.id
_entity.type
_entity.pdbx_description
1 polymer ?
#
loop_
_entity_poly.entity_id
_entity_poly.type
_entity_poly.pdbx_seq_one_letter_code
_entity_poly.pdbx_strand_id
1 'polypeptide(L)'
;CALQYFQINNNQLEGSLPRSLANCKDLELLDVGNNYLNDIFPDWLVNLDHLQVLILRWNKFYGQVVNSDVIVSFAHVHVIDLSHNNFSGYLPIKFFENLHAIKKGYEKKGKPEYMMKTLVDGTGYYEKGLSFIEKGLEMEFESLLTSWMVVDFSNN
;
A
#
# COMPACT_ATOMS: atom_id res chain seq x y z
N CYS A 1 -3.30 18.63 -0.18
CA CYS A 1 -3.09 17.97 1.12
C CYS A 1 -1.62 17.58 1.17
N ALA A 2 -0.92 17.84 2.29
CA ALA A 2 0.53 17.58 2.45
C ALA A 2 0.84 16.28 3.21
N LEU A 3 -0.15 15.38 3.29
CA LEU A 3 -0.02 14.11 3.99
C LEU A 3 0.77 13.13 3.12
N GLN A 4 1.87 12.61 3.67
CA GLN A 4 2.74 11.63 3.01
C GLN A 4 2.56 10.21 3.57
N TYR A 5 2.31 10.10 4.87
CA TYR A 5 2.15 8.83 5.57
C TYR A 5 0.84 8.86 6.34
N PHE A 6 0.00 7.87 6.12
CA PHE A 6 -1.26 7.69 6.82
C PHE A 6 -1.33 6.27 7.36
N GLN A 7 -1.04 6.13 8.66
CA GLN A 7 -1.06 4.87 9.39
C GLN A 7 -2.05 4.95 10.54
N ILE A 8 -3.09 4.12 10.47
CA ILE A 8 -4.11 3.97 11.50
C ILE A 8 -4.44 2.50 11.74
N ASN A 9 -3.46 1.63 11.48
CA ASN A 9 -3.55 0.20 11.68
C ASN A 9 -3.74 -0.20 13.15
N ASN A 10 -4.23 -1.41 13.39
CA ASN A 10 -4.46 -1.97 14.72
C ASN A 10 -5.48 -1.17 15.56
N ASN A 11 -6.61 -0.82 14.95
CA ASN A 11 -7.70 -0.12 15.61
C ASN A 11 -9.02 -0.88 15.41
N GLN A 12 -10.11 -0.30 15.91
CA GLN A 12 -11.47 -0.84 15.76
C GLN A 12 -12.29 0.03 14.80
N LEU A 13 -11.63 0.61 13.78
CA LEU A 13 -12.30 1.52 12.86
C LEU A 13 -13.27 0.75 11.96
N GLU A 14 -14.48 1.30 11.82
CA GLU A 14 -15.56 0.74 11.01
C GLU A 14 -15.94 1.70 9.88
N GLY A 15 -16.75 1.21 8.95
CA GLY A 15 -17.23 1.99 7.81
C GLY A 15 -16.27 1.97 6.62
N SER A 16 -16.35 2.99 5.78
CA SER A 16 -15.64 3.07 4.51
C SER A 16 -14.42 3.98 4.59
N LEU A 17 -13.46 3.80 3.68
CA LEU A 17 -12.32 4.71 3.60
C LEU A 17 -12.77 6.10 3.13
N PRO A 18 -12.31 7.19 3.77
CA PRO A 18 -12.71 8.53 3.37
C PRO A 18 -12.12 8.88 2.00
N ARG A 19 -12.99 9.07 1.00
CA ARG A 19 -12.62 9.45 -0.38
C ARG A 19 -11.78 10.73 -0.47
N SER A 20 -11.80 11.57 0.57
CA SER A 20 -10.96 12.77 0.65
C SER A 20 -9.46 12.47 0.64
N LEU A 21 -9.03 11.23 0.96
CA LEU A 21 -7.64 10.80 0.83
C LEU A 21 -7.13 10.89 -0.62
N ALA A 22 -8.01 10.83 -1.62
CA ALA A 22 -7.67 11.03 -3.03
C ALA A 22 -7.05 12.42 -3.33
N ASN A 23 -7.25 13.40 -2.43
CA ASN A 23 -6.69 14.74 -2.54
C ASN A 23 -5.27 14.87 -1.98
N CYS A 24 -4.75 13.82 -1.34
CA CYS A 24 -3.40 13.75 -0.77
C CYS A 24 -2.42 13.18 -1.79
N LYS A 25 -2.13 13.98 -2.83
CA LYS A 25 -1.27 13.57 -3.97
C LYS A 25 0.15 13.19 -3.58
N ASP A 26 0.63 13.67 -2.43
CA ASP A 26 1.96 13.36 -1.89
C ASP A 26 1.94 12.10 -0.99
N LEU A 27 0.81 11.38 -0.89
CA LEU A 27 0.71 10.18 -0.06
C LEU A 27 1.57 9.06 -0.64
N GLU A 28 2.56 8.64 0.15
CA GLU A 28 3.51 7.57 -0.17
C GLU A 28 3.13 6.26 0.54
N LEU A 29 2.54 6.35 1.73
CA LEU A 29 2.21 5.20 2.57
C LEU A 29 0.78 5.29 3.10
N LEU A 30 -0.01 4.26 2.78
CA LEU A 30 -1.36 4.05 3.32
C LEU A 30 -1.42 2.70 4.04
N ASP A 31 -1.51 2.73 5.37
CA ASP A 31 -1.74 1.55 6.21
C ASP A 31 -2.98 1.73 7.08
N VAL A 32 -3.98 0.92 6.78
CA VAL A 32 -5.24 0.84 7.56
C VAL A 32 -5.51 -0.58 8.02
N GLY A 33 -4.46 -1.42 8.05
CA GLY A 33 -4.59 -2.84 8.34
C GLY A 33 -5.10 -3.13 9.74
N ASN A 34 -5.67 -4.31 9.94
CA ASN A 34 -6.19 -4.76 11.24
C ASN A 34 -7.21 -3.75 11.83
N ASN A 35 -8.31 -3.61 11.10
CA ASN A 35 -9.48 -2.80 11.45
C ASN A 35 -10.76 -3.55 11.06
N TYR A 36 -11.91 -2.90 11.14
CA TYR A 36 -13.21 -3.42 10.71
C TYR A 36 -13.78 -2.65 9.51
N LEU A 37 -12.91 -2.06 8.68
CA LEU A 37 -13.32 -1.29 7.51
C LEU A 37 -14.05 -2.20 6.52
N ASN A 38 -15.19 -1.74 6.03
CA ASN A 38 -16.06 -2.47 5.11
C ASN A 38 -16.35 -1.57 3.90
N ASP A 39 -15.64 -1.83 2.82
CA ASP A 39 -15.67 -1.03 1.60
C ASP A 39 -15.28 -1.89 0.39
N ILE A 40 -15.47 -1.36 -0.81
CA ILE A 40 -14.86 -1.96 -2.00
C ILE A 40 -13.38 -1.56 -2.12
N PHE A 41 -12.67 -2.13 -3.08
CA PHE A 41 -11.33 -1.65 -3.39
C PHE A 41 -11.36 -0.15 -3.76
N PRO A 42 -10.52 0.69 -3.13
CA PRO A 42 -10.52 2.14 -3.35
C PRO A 42 -9.96 2.49 -4.75
N ASP A 43 -10.86 2.61 -5.73
CA ASP A 43 -10.55 2.99 -7.11
C ASP A 43 -9.83 4.35 -7.22
N TRP A 44 -10.12 5.27 -6.30
CA TRP A 44 -9.49 6.56 -6.18
C TRP A 44 -8.00 6.49 -5.83
N LEU A 45 -7.42 5.34 -5.50
CA LEU A 45 -5.97 5.17 -5.40
C LEU A 45 -5.24 5.50 -6.71
N VAL A 46 -5.93 5.44 -7.87
CA VAL A 46 -5.39 5.88 -9.17
C VAL A 46 -4.90 7.34 -9.14
N ASN A 47 -5.38 8.13 -8.20
CA ASN A 47 -5.04 9.53 -8.05
C ASN A 47 -3.77 9.78 -7.22
N LEU A 48 -3.16 8.74 -6.65
CA LEU A 48 -2.03 8.84 -5.73
C LEU A 48 -0.73 8.40 -6.41
N ASP A 49 -0.18 9.28 -7.26
CA ASP A 49 0.96 8.95 -8.12
C ASP A 49 2.25 8.63 -7.34
N HIS A 50 2.37 9.07 -6.09
CA HIS A 50 3.54 8.84 -5.23
C HIS A 50 3.39 7.63 -4.29
N LEU A 51 2.25 6.93 -4.32
CA LEU A 51 2.00 5.81 -3.44
C LEU A 51 3.03 4.71 -3.69
N GLN A 52 3.65 4.24 -2.61
CA GLN A 52 4.71 3.24 -2.59
C GLN A 52 4.27 1.99 -1.80
N VAL A 53 3.50 2.20 -0.73
CA VAL A 53 3.06 1.15 0.21
C VAL A 53 1.55 1.24 0.42
N LEU A 54 0.86 0.13 0.18
CA LEU A 54 -0.58 -0.04 0.41
C LEU A 54 -0.84 -1.28 1.26
N ILE A 55 -1.36 -1.08 2.47
CA ILE A 55 -1.72 -2.15 3.41
C ILE A 55 -3.20 -2.00 3.79
N LEU A 56 -4.03 -2.90 3.28
CA LEU A 56 -5.47 -3.00 3.58
C LEU A 56 -5.82 -4.26 4.38
N ARG A 57 -4.82 -5.07 4.73
CA ARG A 57 -4.99 -6.40 5.31
C ARG A 57 -5.88 -6.44 6.56
N TRP A 58 -6.47 -7.58 6.87
CA TRP A 58 -7.28 -7.77 8.08
C TRP A 58 -8.37 -6.71 8.22
N ASN A 59 -9.24 -6.65 7.21
CA ASN A 59 -10.43 -5.79 7.17
C ASN A 59 -11.60 -6.59 6.56
N LYS A 60 -12.66 -5.90 6.13
CA LYS A 60 -13.82 -6.48 5.46
C LYS A 60 -13.97 -5.90 4.05
N PHE A 61 -12.88 -5.57 3.37
CA PHE A 61 -12.96 -5.09 1.99
C PHE A 61 -13.48 -6.19 1.06
N TYR A 62 -14.29 -5.84 0.07
CA TYR A 62 -14.98 -6.81 -0.77
C TYR A 62 -15.06 -6.41 -2.25
N GLY A 63 -15.59 -7.31 -3.08
CA GLY A 63 -15.69 -7.12 -4.52
C GLY A 63 -14.37 -7.39 -5.23
N GLN A 64 -14.23 -6.91 -6.47
CA GLN A 64 -13.02 -7.09 -7.26
C GLN A 64 -11.99 -5.99 -6.93
N VAL A 65 -10.71 -6.36 -6.85
CA VAL A 65 -9.58 -5.45 -6.56
C VAL A 65 -9.44 -4.35 -7.64
N VAL A 66 -9.90 -4.59 -8.85
CA VAL A 66 -9.92 -3.56 -9.91
C VAL A 66 -10.97 -3.95 -10.92
N ASN A 67 -11.82 -2.99 -11.29
CA ASN A 67 -12.71 -3.15 -12.42
C ASN A 67 -11.91 -2.91 -13.71
N SER A 68 -12.20 -3.64 -14.80
CA SER A 68 -11.39 -3.69 -16.03
C SER A 68 -11.13 -2.34 -16.71
N ASP A 69 -11.88 -1.31 -16.32
CA ASP A 69 -11.94 0.01 -16.93
C ASP A 69 -11.11 1.07 -16.19
N VAL A 70 -10.65 0.78 -14.96
CA VAL A 70 -9.82 1.70 -14.16
C VAL A 70 -8.37 1.26 -14.23
N ILE A 71 -7.55 2.01 -14.96
CA ILE A 71 -6.10 1.81 -15.00
C ILE A 71 -5.51 2.46 -13.74
N VAL A 72 -5.46 1.71 -12.64
CA VAL A 72 -4.70 2.15 -11.46
C VAL A 72 -3.22 2.07 -11.80
N SER A 73 -2.57 3.23 -11.94
CA SER A 73 -1.13 3.32 -12.22
C SER A 73 -0.34 3.16 -10.93
N PHE A 74 0.18 1.97 -10.68
CA PHE A 74 1.05 1.66 -9.55
C PHE A 74 2.52 1.84 -9.92
N ALA A 75 2.84 3.02 -10.47
CA ALA A 75 4.17 3.32 -10.99
C ALA A 75 5.28 3.18 -9.93
N HIS A 76 4.97 3.55 -8.69
CA HIS A 76 5.91 3.55 -7.56
C HIS A 76 5.56 2.51 -6.48
N VAL A 77 4.39 1.86 -6.54
CA VAL A 77 3.99 0.89 -5.52
C VAL A 77 4.85 -0.36 -5.63
N HIS A 78 5.49 -0.71 -4.52
CA HIS A 78 6.31 -1.90 -4.38
C HIS A 78 5.87 -2.79 -3.21
N VAL A 79 5.01 -2.30 -2.31
CA VAL A 79 4.37 -3.12 -1.28
C VAL A 79 2.84 -3.03 -1.40
N ILE A 80 2.20 -4.17 -1.59
CA ILE A 80 0.74 -4.34 -1.60
C ILE A 80 0.37 -5.53 -0.71
N ASP A 81 -0.37 -5.28 0.36
CA ASP A 81 -0.95 -6.32 1.21
C ASP A 81 -2.46 -6.13 1.33
N LEU A 82 -3.20 -6.98 0.62
CA LEU A 82 -4.67 -7.04 0.64
C LEU A 82 -5.17 -8.31 1.34
N SER A 83 -4.29 -9.03 2.04
CA SER A 83 -4.61 -10.32 2.64
C SER A 83 -5.71 -10.21 3.71
N HIS A 84 -6.36 -11.33 4.04
CA HIS A 84 -7.37 -11.36 5.13
C HIS A 84 -8.47 -10.31 4.95
N ASN A 85 -9.09 -10.31 3.77
CA ASN A 85 -10.26 -9.51 3.43
C ASN A 85 -11.34 -10.43 2.84
N ASN A 86 -12.29 -9.87 2.09
CA ASN A 86 -13.37 -10.59 1.44
C ASN A 86 -13.43 -10.23 -0.06
N PHE A 87 -12.27 -9.93 -0.67
CA PHE A 87 -12.15 -9.67 -2.10
C PHE A 87 -12.48 -10.93 -2.90
N SER A 88 -13.01 -10.76 -4.11
CA SER A 88 -13.45 -11.87 -4.95
C SER A 88 -13.19 -11.59 -6.43
N GLY A 89 -13.39 -12.60 -7.27
CA GLY A 89 -13.13 -12.51 -8.71
C GLY A 89 -11.65 -12.68 -9.06
N TYR A 90 -11.29 -12.23 -10.26
CA TYR A 90 -9.95 -12.41 -10.81
C TYR A 90 -9.17 -11.10 -10.76
N LEU A 91 -7.87 -11.19 -10.49
CA LEU A 91 -6.95 -10.07 -10.71
C LEU A 91 -6.73 -9.90 -12.21
N PRO A 92 -7.13 -8.77 -12.82
CA PRO A 92 -6.95 -8.56 -14.24
C PRO A 92 -5.45 -8.43 -14.58
N ILE A 93 -5.03 -8.95 -15.73
CA ILE A 93 -3.63 -8.88 -16.20
C ILE A 93 -3.09 -7.44 -16.15
N LYS A 94 -3.92 -6.47 -16.50
CA LYS A 94 -3.60 -5.03 -16.45
C LYS A 94 -3.15 -4.55 -15.08
N PHE A 95 -3.64 -5.15 -13.99
CA PHE A 95 -3.19 -4.85 -12.64
C PHE A 95 -1.69 -5.09 -12.50
N PHE A 96 -1.23 -6.28 -12.91
CA PHE A 96 0.20 -6.62 -12.90
C PHE A 96 0.99 -5.83 -13.94
N GLU A 97 0.34 -5.39 -15.02
CA GLU A 97 1.01 -4.55 -16.02
C GLU A 97 1.51 -3.23 -15.45
N ASN A 98 0.72 -2.64 -14.55
CA ASN A 98 0.93 -1.33 -13.94
C ASN A 98 1.86 -1.34 -12.72
N LEU A 99 2.30 -2.51 -12.23
CA LEU A 99 3.27 -2.64 -11.13
C LEU A 99 4.70 -2.36 -11.62
N HIS A 100 4.95 -1.15 -12.13
CA HIS A 100 6.19 -0.81 -12.82
C HIS A 100 7.42 -0.84 -11.91
N ALA A 101 7.29 -0.40 -10.65
CA ALA A 101 8.36 -0.50 -9.67
C ALA A 101 8.75 -1.96 -9.40
N ILE A 102 7.74 -2.83 -9.25
CA ILE A 102 7.95 -4.27 -9.02
C ILE A 102 8.63 -4.93 -10.23
N LYS A 103 8.23 -4.56 -11.45
CA LYS A 103 8.87 -5.08 -12.68
C LYS A 103 10.31 -4.64 -12.87
N LYS A 104 10.67 -3.44 -12.40
CA LYS A 104 12.02 -2.85 -12.54
C LYS A 104 13.03 -3.38 -11.50
N GLY A 105 12.60 -4.26 -10.59
CA GLY A 105 13.29 -4.61 -9.35
C GLY A 105 14.63 -5.35 -9.41
N TYR A 106 15.48 -5.15 -10.43
CA TYR A 106 16.75 -5.89 -10.53
C TYR A 106 18.01 -5.09 -10.93
N GLU A 107 17.96 -3.75 -10.98
CA GLU A 107 19.11 -2.97 -11.51
C GLU A 107 19.70 -1.88 -10.60
N LYS A 108 19.24 -1.70 -9.35
CA LYS A 108 19.94 -0.79 -8.43
C LYS A 108 21.19 -1.45 -7.83
N LYS A 109 22.29 -1.43 -8.60
CA LYS A 109 23.65 -1.64 -8.06
C LYS A 109 24.08 -0.41 -7.25
N GLY A 110 23.63 -0.33 -6.02
CA GLY A 110 23.89 0.80 -5.12
C GLY A 110 23.79 0.43 -3.65
N LYS A 111 24.03 1.39 -2.77
CA LYS A 111 23.77 1.21 -1.33
C LYS A 111 22.25 1.05 -1.11
N PRO A 112 21.84 0.28 -0.09
CA PRO A 112 20.43 0.16 0.25
C PRO A 112 19.83 1.55 0.54
N GLU A 113 18.71 1.85 -0.12
CA GLU A 113 17.89 3.04 0.11
C GLU A 113 16.65 2.62 0.88
N TYR A 114 16.24 3.45 1.84
CA TYR A 114 15.10 3.17 2.71
C TYR A 114 14.07 4.29 2.56
N MET A 115 12.80 3.93 2.68
CA MET A 115 11.70 4.87 2.73
C MET A 115 11.84 5.74 3.97
N MET A 116 11.92 7.06 3.79
CA MET A 116 12.22 7.99 4.87
C MET A 116 11.47 9.30 4.64
N LYS A 117 10.83 9.82 5.69
CA LYS A 117 10.22 11.14 5.65
C LYS A 117 11.27 12.20 5.91
N THR A 118 11.26 13.25 5.09
CA THR A 118 12.14 14.41 5.26
C THR A 118 11.33 15.56 5.87
N LEU A 119 11.79 16.07 7.02
CA LEU A 119 11.24 17.24 7.68
C LEU A 119 11.72 18.52 7.01
N VAL A 120 11.04 19.63 7.32
CA VAL A 120 11.33 20.96 6.74
C VAL A 120 12.76 21.43 7.06
N ASP A 121 13.32 20.97 8.17
CA ASP A 121 14.71 21.25 8.59
C ASP A 121 15.75 20.35 7.93
N GLY A 122 15.32 19.47 7.01
CA GLY A 122 16.17 18.51 6.31
C GLY A 122 16.49 17.25 7.10
N THR A 123 15.96 17.10 8.32
CA THR A 123 16.13 15.86 9.09
C THR A 123 15.25 14.75 8.52
N GLY A 124 15.83 13.55 8.43
CA GLY A 124 15.17 12.36 7.94
C GLY A 124 14.76 11.43 9.08
N TYR A 125 13.57 10.85 9.01
CA TYR A 125 13.17 9.79 9.92
C TYR A 125 12.45 8.64 9.20
N TYR A 126 12.70 7.43 9.66
CA TYR A 126 12.04 6.22 9.17
C TYR A 126 10.67 6.09 9.80
N GLU A 127 9.72 5.64 9.00
CA GLU A 127 8.40 5.31 9.50
C GLU A 127 8.46 3.99 10.28
N LYS A 128 7.86 3.98 11.48
CA LYS A 128 7.92 2.84 12.40
C LYS A 128 6.60 2.05 12.37
N GLY A 129 6.62 0.86 12.95
CA GLY A 129 5.41 0.05 13.14
C GLY A 129 4.84 -0.52 11.85
N LEU A 130 5.62 -0.56 10.77
CA LEU A 130 5.26 -1.28 9.56
C LEU A 130 5.48 -2.76 9.80
N SER A 131 4.42 -3.56 9.64
CA SER A 131 4.52 -5.01 9.70
C SER A 131 3.89 -5.67 8.48
N PHE A 132 4.55 -6.71 7.99
CA PHE A 132 4.12 -7.50 6.83
C PHE A 132 4.20 -8.99 7.16
N ILE A 133 3.42 -9.81 6.46
CA ILE A 133 3.59 -11.26 6.54
C ILE A 133 4.73 -11.67 5.61
N GLU A 134 5.82 -12.15 6.18
CA GLU A 134 6.90 -12.80 5.44
C GLU A 134 6.92 -14.30 5.78
N LYS A 135 6.68 -15.15 4.78
CA LYS A 135 6.66 -16.62 4.94
C LYS A 135 5.74 -17.12 6.06
N GLY A 136 4.60 -16.44 6.26
CA GLY A 136 3.62 -16.77 7.29
C GLY A 136 3.95 -16.23 8.69
N LEU A 137 5.01 -15.44 8.84
CA LEU A 137 5.35 -14.75 10.08
C LEU A 137 5.09 -13.25 9.92
N GLU A 138 4.41 -12.66 10.89
CA GLU A 138 4.35 -11.21 10.98
C GLU A 138 5.70 -10.67 11.44
N MET A 139 6.31 -9.84 10.60
CA MET A 139 7.59 -9.20 10.85
C MET A 139 7.38 -7.69 10.92
N GLU A 140 7.83 -7.07 12.02
CA GLU A 140 7.89 -5.62 12.15
C GLU A 140 9.24 -5.10 11.62
N PHE A 141 9.19 -3.99 10.88
CA PHE A 141 10.35 -3.40 10.23
C PHE A 141 10.63 -2.01 10.79
N GLU A 142 11.88 -1.79 11.17
CA GLU A 142 12.36 -0.47 11.62
C GLU A 142 12.55 0.52 10.47
N SER A 143 12.82 0.01 9.27
CA SER A 143 12.94 0.79 8.04
C SER A 143 12.63 -0.07 6.82
N LEU A 144 11.82 0.48 5.90
CA LEU A 144 11.43 -0.24 4.69
C LEU A 144 12.44 0.04 3.57
N LEU A 145 13.04 -1.00 3.00
CA LEU A 145 13.88 -0.85 1.81
C LEU A 145 13.02 -0.46 0.60
N THR A 146 13.45 0.56 -0.15
CA THR A 146 12.76 0.99 -1.39
C THR A 146 12.87 -0.05 -2.51
N SER A 147 13.76 -1.03 -2.35
CA SER A 147 13.91 -2.17 -3.25
C SER A 147 13.04 -3.37 -2.87
N TRP A 148 12.38 -3.36 -1.72
CA TRP A 148 11.54 -4.49 -1.32
C TRP A 148 10.25 -4.53 -2.09
N MET A 149 9.93 -5.75 -2.53
CA MET A 149 8.72 -6.06 -3.27
C MET A 149 7.92 -7.06 -2.47
N VAL A 150 6.74 -6.65 -2.01
CA VAL A 150 5.83 -7.49 -1.25
C VAL A 150 4.47 -7.42 -1.92
N VAL A 151 3.92 -8.58 -2.28
CA VAL A 151 2.58 -8.71 -2.85
C VAL A 151 1.89 -9.85 -2.14
N ASP A 152 0.86 -9.56 -1.35
CA ASP A 152 0.05 -10.56 -0.66
C ASP A 152 -1.44 -10.33 -0.92
N PHE A 153 -2.08 -11.33 -1.51
CA PHE A 153 -3.52 -11.38 -1.80
C PHE A 153 -4.20 -12.60 -1.14
N SER A 154 -3.50 -13.29 -0.23
CA SER A 154 -3.97 -14.53 0.39
C SER A 154 -5.15 -14.30 1.34
N ASN A 155 -5.90 -15.37 1.66
CA ASN A 155 -7.00 -15.33 2.63
C ASN A 155 -8.08 -14.28 2.31
N ASN A 156 -8.51 -14.24 1.04
CA ASN A 156 -9.66 -13.45 0.55
C ASN A 156 -10.83 -14.36 0.15
#